data_AF-A0A932NNB4-F1
#
_entry.id   AF-A0A932NNB4-F1
#
_cell.length_a   1.000
_cell.length_b   1.000
_cell.length_c   1.000
_cell.angle_alpha   90.00
_cell.angle_beta   90.00
_cell.angle_gamma   90.00
#
_symmetry.space_group_name_H-M   'P 1'
#
loop_
_entity.id
_entity.type
_entity.pdbx_description
1 polymer ?
#
loop_
_entity_poly.entity_id
_entity_poly.type
_entity_poly.pdbx_seq_one_letter_code
_entity_poly.pdbx_strand_id
1 'polypeptide(L)'
;MLSTLLALIAATASAQDATYVGAAACLTCHQAEHAVWDATKHAQSFKSVHKNPLSKDILAAVGGGTNIRKNQTCIQCHFTIEPNAEGVQAARSGVSCEKCHGAASKWMPIHNDYGGKNVSRAAETPEHKANRIAAAKAAGQLRPDMKLEIAQNCASCHGLSQPGVDAETFAKMLKAGHPAVADFELVRYSQGSVRHRFYDPKVNAETPPADLARLFVLGQAAKLVSAAAASAAAPDGDYKTFQAKRADDARKALGTDGLPPEAAKLSAEPSLDNARALAAALDGKDLSAALKDLLPPPASYK
;
A
#
# COMPACT_ATOMS: atom_id res chain seq x y z
N MET A 1 -10.47 27.70 -48.02
CA MET A 1 -9.34 26.99 -47.38
C MET A 1 -9.82 26.49 -46.02
N LEU A 2 -10.26 25.23 -45.94
CA LEU A 2 -10.66 24.59 -44.67
C LEU A 2 -9.37 24.21 -43.91
N SER A 3 -9.07 24.90 -42.82
CA SER A 3 -8.01 24.47 -41.90
C SER A 3 -8.54 23.38 -40.98
N THR A 4 -8.08 22.16 -41.20
CA THR A 4 -8.31 21.01 -40.32
C THR A 4 -7.38 21.14 -39.12
N LEU A 5 -7.93 21.47 -37.95
CA LEU A 5 -7.18 21.48 -36.69
C LEU A 5 -6.96 20.02 -36.26
N LEU A 6 -5.74 19.53 -36.42
CA LEU A 6 -5.33 18.19 -35.99
C LEU A 6 -5.19 18.19 -34.45
N ALA A 7 -6.18 17.64 -33.75
CA ALA A 7 -6.09 17.44 -32.31
C ALA A 7 -5.05 16.35 -32.01
N LEU A 8 -3.92 16.72 -31.42
CA LEU A 8 -2.98 15.76 -30.81
C LEU A 8 -3.66 15.14 -29.59
N ILE A 9 -4.11 13.89 -29.72
CA ILE A 9 -4.45 13.06 -28.57
C ILE A 9 -3.13 12.58 -27.97
N ALA A 10 -2.68 13.22 -26.89
CA ALA A 10 -1.63 12.66 -26.06
C ALA A 10 -2.17 11.38 -25.43
N ALA A 11 -1.71 10.22 -25.90
CA ALA A 11 -2.01 8.95 -25.28
C ALA A 11 -1.41 8.96 -23.86
N THR A 12 -2.26 9.13 -22.85
CA THR A 12 -1.88 8.89 -21.47
C THR A 12 -1.59 7.40 -21.34
N ALA A 13 -0.32 7.04 -21.12
CA ALA A 13 0.05 5.67 -20.83
C ALA A 13 -0.68 5.24 -19.55
N SER A 14 -1.76 4.46 -19.70
CA SER A 14 -2.51 3.90 -18.58
C SER A 14 -1.57 3.06 -17.71
N ALA A 15 -1.68 3.18 -16.39
CA ALA A 15 -0.93 2.36 -15.44
C ALA A 15 -1.25 0.85 -15.52
N GLN A 16 -2.28 0.46 -16.28
CA GLN A 16 -2.83 -0.91 -16.32
C GLN A 16 -1.85 -2.01 -16.79
N ASP A 17 -0.78 -1.66 -17.53
CA ASP A 17 0.23 -2.65 -17.98
C ASP A 17 1.61 -2.45 -17.34
N ALA A 18 1.69 -1.72 -16.23
CA ALA A 18 2.96 -1.58 -15.51
C ALA A 18 3.39 -2.93 -14.93
N THR A 19 4.68 -3.22 -15.04
CA THR A 19 5.33 -4.44 -14.58
C THR A 19 6.34 -4.11 -13.51
N TYR A 20 6.63 -5.10 -12.68
CA TYR A 20 7.65 -5.00 -11.64
C TYR A 20 9.05 -5.06 -12.27
N VAL A 21 9.96 -4.24 -11.75
CA VAL A 21 11.38 -4.20 -12.17
C VAL A 21 12.31 -4.84 -11.14
N GLY A 22 11.82 -5.03 -9.91
CA GLY A 22 12.50 -5.71 -8.82
C GLY A 22 13.32 -4.80 -7.90
N ALA A 23 13.53 -5.28 -6.67
CA ALA A 23 14.16 -4.50 -5.59
C ALA A 23 15.58 -4.03 -5.91
N ALA A 24 16.33 -4.80 -6.71
CA ALA A 24 17.70 -4.47 -7.10
C ALA A 24 17.78 -3.17 -7.92
N ALA A 25 16.76 -2.88 -8.73
CA ALA A 25 16.71 -1.61 -9.47
C ALA A 25 16.58 -0.42 -8.51
N CYS A 26 15.77 -0.57 -7.45
CA CYS A 26 15.58 0.46 -6.43
C CYS A 26 16.85 0.67 -5.57
N LEU A 27 17.56 -0.41 -5.22
CA LEU A 27 18.78 -0.40 -4.40
C LEU A 27 19.86 0.54 -4.95
N THR A 28 19.97 0.66 -6.27
CA THR A 28 20.98 1.51 -6.93
C THR A 28 20.96 2.95 -6.41
N CYS A 29 19.76 3.49 -6.10
CA CYS A 29 19.57 4.85 -5.63
C CYS A 29 19.08 4.96 -4.17
N HIS A 30 18.39 3.93 -3.66
CA HIS A 30 17.73 3.91 -2.35
C HIS A 30 18.37 2.91 -1.38
N GLN A 31 19.68 3.05 -1.16
CA GLN A 31 20.46 2.09 -0.36
C GLN A 31 20.01 2.05 1.10
N ALA A 32 19.70 3.21 1.68
CA ALA A 32 19.32 3.31 3.08
C ALA A 32 17.90 2.74 3.33
N GLU A 33 16.95 3.04 2.44
CA GLU A 33 15.62 2.44 2.45
C GLU A 33 15.68 0.93 2.24
N HIS A 34 16.53 0.47 1.30
CA HIS A 34 16.72 -0.96 1.05
C HIS A 34 17.31 -1.69 2.27
N ALA A 35 18.26 -1.09 2.97
CA ALA A 35 18.83 -1.66 4.19
C ALA A 35 17.77 -1.85 5.29
N VAL A 36 16.83 -0.90 5.43
CA VAL A 36 15.66 -1.09 6.31
C VAL A 36 14.79 -2.23 5.81
N TRP A 37 14.43 -2.23 4.52
CA TRP A 37 13.57 -3.25 3.92
C TRP A 37 14.12 -4.68 4.09
N ASP A 38 15.41 -4.90 3.86
CA ASP A 38 16.04 -6.23 3.94
C ASP A 38 15.94 -6.85 5.34
N ALA A 39 15.88 -6.01 6.38
CA ALA A 39 15.68 -6.44 7.77
C ALA A 39 14.21 -6.76 8.12
N THR A 40 13.25 -6.43 7.25
CA THR A 40 11.83 -6.59 7.54
C THR A 40 11.32 -8.01 7.35
N LYS A 41 10.18 -8.32 7.98
CA LYS A 41 9.43 -9.55 7.69
C LYS A 41 9.00 -9.67 6.23
N HIS A 42 8.77 -8.54 5.55
CA HIS A 42 8.41 -8.52 4.14
C HIS A 42 9.51 -9.13 3.26
N ALA A 43 10.76 -8.70 3.42
CA ALA A 43 11.90 -9.29 2.73
C ALA A 43 12.16 -10.74 3.18
N GLN A 44 12.21 -10.97 4.50
CA GLN A 44 12.59 -12.26 5.08
C GLN A 44 11.57 -13.38 4.78
N SER A 45 10.28 -13.04 4.63
CA SER A 45 9.19 -13.98 4.38
C SER A 45 9.41 -14.84 3.13
N PHE A 46 10.18 -14.35 2.15
CA PHE A 46 10.55 -15.12 0.95
C PHE A 46 11.13 -16.50 1.30
N LYS A 47 11.93 -16.56 2.36
CA LYS A 47 12.64 -17.74 2.83
C LYS A 47 11.82 -18.62 3.79
N SER A 48 10.73 -18.12 4.35
CA SER A 48 10.00 -18.78 5.44
C SER A 48 8.55 -19.11 5.15
N VAL A 49 7.79 -18.29 4.41
CA VAL A 49 6.34 -18.49 4.25
C VAL A 49 6.00 -19.85 3.64
N HIS A 50 6.76 -20.27 2.62
CA HIS A 50 6.58 -21.56 1.93
C HIS A 50 6.94 -22.78 2.79
N LYS A 51 7.55 -22.58 3.96
CA LYS A 51 7.92 -23.63 4.91
C LYS A 51 6.92 -23.75 6.07
N ASN A 52 5.94 -22.85 6.16
CA ASN A 52 4.93 -22.92 7.20
C ASN A 52 4.07 -24.18 7.00
N PRO A 53 3.87 -25.03 8.02
CA PRO A 53 3.04 -26.22 7.92
C PRO A 53 1.63 -25.94 7.39
N LEU A 54 1.04 -24.78 7.74
CA LEU A 54 -0.29 -24.37 7.29
C LEU A 54 -0.36 -24.10 5.78
N SER A 55 0.76 -23.80 5.13
CA SER A 55 0.77 -23.43 3.71
C SER A 55 0.24 -24.54 2.81
N LYS A 56 0.48 -25.81 3.16
CA LYS A 56 -0.01 -26.95 2.38
C LYS A 56 -1.53 -27.04 2.41
N ASP A 57 -2.12 -26.89 3.60
CA ASP A 57 -3.57 -27.02 3.79
C ASP A 57 -4.31 -25.83 3.19
N ILE A 58 -3.77 -24.62 3.33
CA ILE A 58 -4.31 -23.41 2.70
C ILE A 58 -4.26 -23.52 1.17
N LEU A 59 -3.13 -23.99 0.60
CA LEU A 59 -3.03 -24.21 -0.86
C LEU A 59 -4.01 -25.26 -1.35
N ALA A 60 -4.20 -26.35 -0.59
CA ALA A 60 -5.17 -27.38 -0.94
C ALA A 60 -6.61 -26.85 -0.92
N ALA A 61 -6.94 -25.99 0.04
CA ALA A 61 -8.27 -25.38 0.15
C ALA A 61 -8.56 -24.33 -0.94
N VAL A 62 -7.56 -23.54 -1.33
CA VAL A 62 -7.69 -22.49 -2.36
C VAL A 62 -7.60 -23.07 -3.78
N GLY A 63 -6.80 -24.12 -3.98
CA GLY A 63 -6.45 -24.62 -5.31
C GLY A 63 -5.37 -23.77 -5.99
N GLY A 64 -5.17 -23.95 -7.30
CA GLY A 64 -4.16 -23.21 -8.07
C GLY A 64 -2.73 -23.75 -7.95
N GLY A 65 -2.57 -25.00 -7.50
CA GLY A 65 -1.30 -25.73 -7.43
C GLY A 65 -0.66 -25.77 -6.03
N THR A 66 0.41 -26.54 -5.90
CA THR A 66 1.08 -26.83 -4.62
C THR A 66 2.26 -25.92 -4.30
N ASN A 67 2.62 -25.02 -5.22
CA ASN A 67 3.75 -24.12 -5.05
C ASN A 67 3.26 -22.69 -4.84
N ILE A 68 3.36 -22.20 -3.61
CA ILE A 68 2.95 -20.85 -3.20
C ILE A 68 3.60 -19.74 -4.07
N ARG A 69 4.82 -19.96 -4.59
CA ARG A 69 5.56 -18.99 -5.41
C ARG A 69 5.04 -18.89 -6.85
N LYS A 70 4.20 -19.83 -7.28
CA LYS A 70 3.57 -19.87 -8.61
C LYS A 70 2.04 -19.71 -8.54
N ASN A 71 1.47 -19.83 -7.34
CA ASN A 71 0.04 -19.74 -7.12
C ASN A 71 -0.44 -18.29 -7.29
N GLN A 72 -1.35 -18.06 -8.22
CA GLN A 72 -1.80 -16.72 -8.60
C GLN A 72 -2.50 -15.95 -7.47
N THR A 73 -3.07 -16.65 -6.49
CA THR A 73 -3.67 -16.05 -5.29
C THR A 73 -2.58 -15.65 -4.29
N CYS A 74 -1.64 -16.54 -4.00
CA CYS A 74 -0.66 -16.31 -2.94
C CYS A 74 0.38 -15.23 -3.29
N ILE A 75 0.75 -15.12 -4.57
CA ILE A 75 1.70 -14.09 -5.03
C ILE A 75 1.14 -12.67 -4.96
N GLN A 76 -0.18 -12.50 -4.79
CA GLN A 76 -0.78 -11.17 -4.61
C GLN A 76 -0.22 -10.50 -3.35
N CYS A 77 -0.03 -11.27 -2.27
CA CYS A 77 0.33 -10.73 -0.95
C CYS A 77 1.75 -11.11 -0.48
N HIS A 78 2.32 -12.24 -0.91
CA HIS A 78 3.54 -12.77 -0.29
C HIS A 78 4.84 -12.58 -1.07
N PHE A 79 4.74 -12.29 -2.38
CA PHE A 79 5.90 -12.27 -3.27
C PHE A 79 5.84 -11.10 -4.23
N THR A 80 7.01 -10.63 -4.65
CA THR A 80 7.13 -9.76 -5.82
C THR A 80 7.57 -10.59 -7.00
N ILE A 81 6.82 -10.46 -8.08
CA ILE A 81 7.13 -11.11 -9.37
C ILE A 81 8.08 -10.19 -10.09
N GLU A 82 9.32 -10.62 -10.33
CA GLU A 82 10.37 -9.78 -10.90
C GLU A 82 11.04 -10.50 -12.08
N PRO A 83 11.55 -9.75 -13.09
CA PRO A 83 12.26 -10.34 -14.22
C PRO A 83 13.64 -10.87 -13.81
N ASN A 84 14.16 -11.88 -14.52
CA ASN A 84 15.62 -12.13 -14.57
C ASN A 84 16.28 -11.29 -15.67
N ALA A 85 17.58 -11.53 -15.89
CA ALA A 85 18.35 -10.95 -16.99
C ALA A 85 17.72 -11.20 -18.36
N GLU A 86 17.02 -12.32 -18.54
CA GLU A 86 16.31 -12.69 -19.76
C GLU A 86 14.87 -12.13 -19.84
N GLY A 87 14.41 -11.36 -18.84
CA GLY A 87 13.06 -10.78 -18.80
C GLY A 87 11.94 -11.71 -18.31
N VAL A 88 12.25 -12.95 -17.93
CA VAL A 88 11.31 -13.95 -17.40
C VAL A 88 10.89 -13.61 -15.97
N GLN A 89 9.60 -13.31 -15.84
CA GLN A 89 8.92 -12.95 -14.60
C GLN A 89 8.73 -14.16 -13.68
N ALA A 90 9.16 -14.04 -12.42
CA ALA A 90 8.95 -15.06 -11.38
C ALA A 90 9.00 -14.45 -9.98
N ALA A 91 8.47 -15.15 -8.97
CA ALA A 91 8.65 -14.78 -7.58
C ALA A 91 10.13 -14.89 -7.18
N ARG A 92 10.82 -13.75 -7.08
CA ARG A 92 12.27 -13.67 -6.79
C ARG A 92 12.59 -13.01 -5.45
N SER A 93 11.64 -12.25 -4.91
CA SER A 93 11.76 -11.61 -3.61
C SER A 93 10.44 -11.78 -2.83
N GLY A 94 10.48 -11.44 -1.54
CA GLY A 94 9.28 -11.32 -0.72
C GLY A 94 8.45 -10.10 -1.15
N VAL A 95 7.71 -9.51 -0.24
CA VAL A 95 7.04 -8.23 -0.50
C VAL A 95 8.13 -7.15 -0.62
N SER A 96 8.33 -6.59 -1.81
CA SER A 96 9.41 -5.62 -2.08
C SER A 96 8.88 -4.20 -2.30
N CYS A 97 9.77 -3.27 -2.68
CA CYS A 97 9.49 -1.84 -2.81
C CYS A 97 8.19 -1.56 -3.57
N GLU A 98 8.01 -2.22 -4.70
CA GLU A 98 6.91 -1.97 -5.64
C GLU A 98 5.55 -2.48 -5.13
N LYS A 99 5.54 -3.37 -4.12
CA LYS A 99 4.29 -3.75 -3.44
C LYS A 99 3.73 -2.62 -2.58
N CYS A 100 4.55 -1.62 -2.21
CA CYS A 100 4.10 -0.41 -1.53
C CYS A 100 4.09 0.80 -2.48
N HIS A 101 5.05 0.89 -3.40
CA HIS A 101 5.28 2.04 -4.28
C HIS A 101 4.67 1.92 -5.69
N GLY A 102 4.01 0.80 -6.00
CA GLY A 102 3.46 0.50 -7.32
C GLY A 102 4.50 -0.12 -8.27
N ALA A 103 4.03 -0.86 -9.27
CA ALA A 103 4.87 -1.48 -10.30
C ALA A 103 5.61 -0.41 -11.12
N ALA A 104 6.94 -0.53 -11.23
CA ALA A 104 7.79 0.61 -11.56
C ALA A 104 8.18 0.76 -13.03
N SER A 105 7.88 -0.20 -13.90
CA SER A 105 8.37 -0.15 -15.29
C SER A 105 7.96 1.12 -16.06
N LYS A 106 6.81 1.72 -15.71
CA LYS A 106 6.33 2.97 -16.33
C LYS A 106 6.78 4.23 -15.59
N TRP A 107 6.85 4.21 -14.25
CA TRP A 107 7.17 5.42 -13.48
C TRP A 107 8.65 5.58 -13.13
N MET A 108 9.45 4.50 -13.11
CA MET A 108 10.87 4.57 -12.74
C MET A 108 11.71 5.44 -13.69
N PRO A 109 11.54 5.35 -15.03
CA PRO A 109 12.26 6.25 -15.94
C PRO A 109 11.92 7.73 -15.69
N ILE A 110 10.64 8.03 -15.43
CA ILE A 110 10.16 9.38 -15.11
C ILE A 110 10.75 9.84 -13.77
N HIS A 111 10.74 8.96 -12.76
CA HIS A 111 11.26 9.25 -11.43
C HIS A 111 12.77 9.61 -11.45
N ASN A 112 13.52 8.99 -12.35
CA ASN A 112 14.97 9.12 -12.46
C ASN A 112 15.44 10.28 -13.36
N ASP A 113 14.55 10.89 -14.13
CA ASP A 113 14.89 12.03 -14.98
C ASP A 113 14.89 13.32 -14.14
N TYR A 114 15.97 14.09 -14.06
CA TYR A 114 15.99 15.37 -13.32
C TYR A 114 16.03 16.59 -14.26
N GLY A 115 15.76 16.40 -15.55
CA GLY A 115 15.81 17.43 -16.59
C GLY A 115 16.76 17.09 -17.73
N GLY A 116 17.07 15.80 -17.94
CA GLY A 116 17.99 15.30 -18.95
C GLY A 116 19.26 14.66 -18.39
N LYS A 117 20.07 14.08 -19.30
CA LYS A 117 21.20 13.17 -18.98
C LYS A 117 22.26 13.72 -18.02
N ASN A 118 22.43 15.04 -17.95
CA ASN A 118 23.49 15.68 -17.16
C ASN A 118 22.93 16.61 -16.07
N VAL A 119 21.63 16.55 -15.78
CA VAL A 119 21.04 17.36 -14.71
C VAL A 119 21.02 16.53 -13.44
N SER A 120 21.69 17.03 -12.40
CA SER A 120 21.65 16.39 -11.08
C SER A 120 20.35 16.72 -10.36
N ARG A 121 19.98 15.90 -9.36
CA ARG A 121 18.83 16.19 -8.47
C ARG A 121 18.91 17.56 -7.80
N ALA A 122 20.12 18.06 -7.52
CA ALA A 122 20.32 19.38 -6.92
C ALA A 122 20.16 20.53 -7.92
N ALA A 123 20.32 20.26 -9.22
CA ALA A 123 20.18 21.23 -10.31
C ALA A 123 18.80 21.20 -10.97
N GLU A 124 17.90 20.31 -10.53
CA GLU A 124 16.53 20.21 -11.05
C GLU A 124 15.75 21.50 -10.78
N THR A 125 15.07 22.03 -11.81
CA THR A 125 14.21 23.21 -11.65
C THR A 125 12.94 22.87 -10.86
N PRO A 126 12.34 23.82 -10.12
CA PRO A 126 11.08 23.60 -9.42
C PRO A 126 9.93 23.14 -10.33
N GLU A 127 9.86 23.70 -11.55
CA GLU A 127 8.86 23.34 -12.55
C GLU A 127 9.04 21.89 -13.04
N HIS A 128 10.27 21.50 -13.40
CA HIS A 128 10.55 20.13 -13.82
C HIS A 128 10.21 19.14 -12.70
N LYS A 129 10.61 19.45 -11.46
CA LYS A 129 10.30 18.64 -10.28
C LYS A 129 8.80 18.43 -10.08
N ALA A 130 8.00 19.49 -10.21
CA ALA A 130 6.55 19.42 -10.09
C ALA A 130 5.95 18.53 -11.18
N ASN A 131 6.34 18.75 -12.45
CA ASN A 131 5.86 17.98 -13.60
C ASN A 131 6.24 16.50 -13.50
N ARG A 132 7.49 16.21 -13.12
CA ARG A 132 7.98 14.86 -12.93
C ARG A 132 7.24 14.12 -11.83
N ILE A 133 7.03 14.76 -10.67
CA ILE A 133 6.29 14.13 -9.57
C ILE A 133 4.85 13.84 -10.01
N ALA A 134 4.18 14.79 -10.67
CA ALA A 134 2.82 14.58 -11.18
C ALA A 134 2.77 13.44 -12.21
N ALA A 135 3.71 13.41 -13.16
CA ALA A 135 3.80 12.37 -14.18
C ALA A 135 4.11 10.99 -13.59
N ALA A 136 5.02 10.90 -12.62
CA ALA A 136 5.33 9.63 -11.94
C ALA A 136 4.12 9.10 -11.16
N LYS A 137 3.39 9.97 -10.45
CA LYS A 137 2.13 9.61 -9.77
C LYS A 137 1.08 9.11 -10.77
N ALA A 138 0.90 9.81 -11.89
CA ALA A 138 -0.03 9.41 -12.95
C ALA A 138 0.36 8.07 -13.60
N ALA A 139 1.65 7.77 -13.67
CA ALA A 139 2.19 6.49 -14.13
C ALA A 139 2.15 5.37 -13.07
N GLY A 140 1.57 5.62 -11.89
CA GLY A 140 1.33 4.62 -10.85
C GLY A 140 2.28 4.63 -9.65
N GLN A 141 3.19 5.61 -9.55
CA GLN A 141 4.07 5.73 -8.39
C GLN A 141 3.28 6.16 -7.15
N LEU A 142 3.25 5.31 -6.12
CA LEU A 142 2.81 5.72 -4.78
C LEU A 142 3.99 6.36 -4.03
N ARG A 143 3.79 7.61 -3.60
CA ARG A 143 4.83 8.42 -2.94
C ARG A 143 4.53 8.61 -1.45
N PRO A 144 5.53 8.93 -0.61
CA PRO A 144 5.33 9.06 0.85
C PRO A 144 4.24 10.06 1.27
N ASP A 145 3.91 11.04 0.44
CA ASP A 145 2.84 12.01 0.65
C ASP A 145 1.44 11.46 0.33
N MET A 146 1.34 10.36 -0.41
CA MET A 146 0.10 9.67 -0.77
C MET A 146 -0.32 8.69 0.34
N LYS A 147 -0.47 9.22 1.56
CA LYS A 147 -0.65 8.42 2.79
C LYS A 147 -1.91 7.54 2.74
N LEU A 148 -3.02 8.03 2.15
CA LEU A 148 -4.25 7.25 2.01
C LEU A 148 -4.04 6.06 1.05
N GLU A 149 -3.44 6.29 -0.11
CA GLU A 149 -3.20 5.25 -1.11
C GLU A 149 -2.23 4.19 -0.57
N ILE A 150 -1.19 4.60 0.16
CA ILE A 150 -0.30 3.66 0.87
C ILE A 150 -1.09 2.85 1.91
N ALA A 151 -1.95 3.51 2.70
CA ALA A 151 -2.78 2.84 3.70
C ALA A 151 -3.70 1.79 3.06
N GLN A 152 -4.32 2.10 1.92
CA GLN A 152 -5.13 1.16 1.14
C GLN A 152 -4.32 -0.02 0.67
N ASN A 153 -3.10 0.22 0.18
CA ASN A 153 -2.24 -0.82 -0.32
C ASN A 153 -1.81 -1.78 0.81
N CYS A 154 -1.46 -1.27 2.00
CA CYS A 154 -1.21 -2.11 3.18
C CYS A 154 -2.46 -2.90 3.60
N ALA A 155 -3.62 -2.24 3.63
CA ALA A 155 -4.89 -2.85 4.03
C ALA A 155 -5.36 -3.93 3.05
N SER A 156 -4.98 -3.87 1.76
CA SER A 156 -5.35 -4.87 0.77
C SER A 156 -4.89 -6.28 1.18
N CYS A 157 -3.67 -6.40 1.69
CA CYS A 157 -3.09 -7.68 2.09
C CYS A 157 -3.39 -8.00 3.56
N HIS A 158 -3.09 -7.06 4.47
CA HIS A 158 -3.28 -7.28 5.92
C HIS A 158 -4.74 -7.29 6.37
N GLY A 159 -5.63 -6.70 5.57
CA GLY A 159 -7.07 -6.74 5.74
C GLY A 159 -7.77 -7.86 4.97
N LEU A 160 -7.02 -8.75 4.28
CA LEU A 160 -7.59 -9.82 3.46
C LEU A 160 -8.66 -9.29 2.48
N SER A 161 -8.34 -8.23 1.74
CA SER A 161 -9.27 -7.54 0.84
C SER A 161 -8.57 -7.14 -0.46
N GLN A 162 -7.64 -7.96 -0.92
CA GLN A 162 -6.83 -7.70 -2.11
C GLN A 162 -7.71 -7.90 -3.35
N PRO A 163 -7.95 -6.84 -4.17
CA PRO A 163 -8.77 -6.93 -5.38
C PRO A 163 -8.52 -8.12 -6.32
N GLY A 164 -7.28 -8.62 -6.39
CA GLY A 164 -6.92 -9.81 -7.19
C GLY A 164 -7.35 -11.16 -6.60
N VAL A 165 -8.08 -11.16 -5.47
CA VAL A 165 -8.55 -12.36 -4.78
C VAL A 165 -10.01 -12.16 -4.39
N ASP A 166 -10.89 -13.05 -4.85
CA ASP A 166 -12.32 -12.96 -4.56
C ASP A 166 -12.65 -13.34 -3.09
N ALA A 167 -13.84 -12.94 -2.65
CA ALA A 167 -14.29 -13.14 -1.27
C ALA A 167 -14.49 -14.61 -0.89
N GLU A 168 -14.85 -15.48 -1.84
CA GLU A 168 -14.99 -16.92 -1.59
C GLU A 168 -13.62 -17.55 -1.34
N THR A 169 -12.60 -17.13 -2.09
CA THR A 169 -11.21 -17.53 -1.91
C THR A 169 -10.68 -17.06 -0.56
N PHE A 170 -10.98 -15.83 -0.13
CA PHE A 170 -10.66 -15.38 1.23
C PHE A 170 -11.36 -16.22 2.31
N ALA A 171 -12.63 -16.57 2.13
CA ALA A 171 -13.35 -17.43 3.06
C ALA A 171 -12.71 -18.82 3.16
N LYS A 172 -12.30 -19.42 2.03
CA LYS A 172 -11.56 -20.70 1.99
C LYS A 172 -10.21 -20.59 2.72
N MET A 173 -9.45 -19.53 2.47
CA MET A 173 -8.17 -19.28 3.16
C MET A 173 -8.34 -19.20 4.67
N LEU A 174 -9.29 -18.39 5.14
CA LEU A 174 -9.51 -18.20 6.57
C LEU A 174 -9.98 -19.50 7.24
N LYS A 175 -10.91 -20.23 6.61
CA LYS A 175 -11.36 -21.56 7.08
C LYS A 175 -10.23 -22.58 7.15
N ALA A 176 -9.26 -22.50 6.24
CA ALA A 176 -8.06 -23.34 6.24
C ALA A 176 -6.96 -22.88 7.23
N GLY A 177 -7.25 -21.89 8.07
CA GLY A 177 -6.33 -21.42 9.11
C GLY A 177 -5.33 -20.37 8.63
N HIS A 178 -5.57 -19.70 7.50
CA HIS A 178 -4.75 -18.54 7.12
C HIS A 178 -4.76 -17.50 8.24
N PRO A 179 -3.59 -17.04 8.74
CA PRO A 179 -3.54 -16.06 9.80
C PRO A 179 -4.26 -14.77 9.42
N ALA A 180 -5.22 -14.34 10.24
CA ALA A 180 -5.79 -13.00 10.15
C ALA A 180 -5.04 -12.07 11.11
N VAL A 181 -4.52 -10.96 10.60
CA VAL A 181 -3.89 -9.93 11.44
C VAL A 181 -4.98 -8.98 11.93
N ALA A 182 -5.86 -9.48 12.81
CA ALA A 182 -7.00 -8.72 13.32
C ALA A 182 -6.58 -7.41 14.02
N ASP A 183 -5.36 -7.38 14.57
CA ASP A 183 -4.75 -6.23 15.22
C ASP A 183 -3.96 -5.30 14.27
N PHE A 184 -4.12 -5.44 12.95
CA PHE A 184 -3.45 -4.58 11.98
C PHE A 184 -3.88 -3.12 12.18
N GLU A 185 -2.89 -2.29 12.46
CA GLU A 185 -3.01 -0.85 12.62
C GLU A 185 -1.82 -0.19 11.89
N LEU A 186 -2.11 0.81 11.06
CA LEU A 186 -1.14 1.35 10.12
C LEU A 186 0.04 2.02 10.82
N VAL A 187 -0.19 2.82 11.87
CA VAL A 187 0.90 3.45 12.64
C VAL A 187 1.79 2.37 13.25
N ARG A 188 1.21 1.39 13.93
CA ARG A 188 1.95 0.34 14.63
C ARG A 188 2.90 -0.43 13.73
N TYR A 189 2.44 -0.83 12.54
CA TYR A 189 3.25 -1.63 11.60
C TYR A 189 4.16 -0.75 10.73
N SER A 190 3.71 0.46 10.36
CA SER A 190 4.54 1.38 9.56
C SER A 190 5.73 1.92 10.35
N GLN A 191 5.57 2.19 11.64
CA GLN A 191 6.62 2.77 12.47
C GLN A 191 7.58 1.73 13.04
N GLY A 192 7.16 0.47 13.20
CA GLY A 192 8.00 -0.58 13.77
C GLY A 192 8.87 -1.32 12.76
N SER A 193 8.30 -1.68 11.61
CA SER A 193 8.96 -2.56 10.64
C SER A 193 9.45 -1.81 9.41
N VAL A 194 8.64 -0.91 8.85
CA VAL A 194 8.89 -0.34 7.51
C VAL A 194 9.17 1.15 7.51
N ARG A 195 9.54 1.78 8.63
CA ARG A 195 9.87 3.22 8.65
C ARG A 195 11.19 3.45 7.92
N HIS A 196 11.17 4.19 6.82
CA HIS A 196 12.36 4.53 6.02
C HIS A 196 12.30 5.98 5.52
N ARG A 197 12.22 6.95 6.44
CA ARG A 197 12.04 8.39 6.14
C ARG A 197 13.31 9.10 5.63
N PHE A 198 14.10 8.51 4.74
CA PHE A 198 15.37 9.06 4.23
C PHE A 198 15.21 10.21 3.21
N TYR A 199 14.16 11.02 3.35
CA TYR A 199 14.07 12.36 2.76
C TYR A 199 14.54 13.38 3.80
N ASP A 200 14.73 14.65 3.40
CA ASP A 200 15.23 15.73 4.26
C ASP A 200 14.68 15.65 5.71
N PRO A 201 15.52 15.39 6.74
CA PRO A 201 16.99 15.48 6.80
C PRO A 201 17.85 14.26 6.37
N LYS A 202 17.38 13.42 5.45
CA LYS A 202 18.04 12.20 4.91
C LYS A 202 18.48 11.20 5.99
N VAL A 203 17.74 11.13 7.07
CA VAL A 203 17.88 10.12 8.14
C VAL A 203 16.54 9.45 8.35
N ASN A 204 16.51 8.27 8.96
CA ASN A 204 15.25 7.59 9.29
C ASN A 204 14.57 8.23 10.51
N ALA A 205 14.20 9.50 10.38
CA ALA A 205 13.62 10.31 11.43
C ALA A 205 12.29 9.73 11.93
N GLU A 206 12.03 9.91 13.22
CA GLU A 206 10.72 9.58 13.78
C GLU A 206 9.63 10.44 13.15
N THR A 207 8.44 9.85 13.00
CA THR A 207 7.29 10.57 12.48
C THR A 207 6.72 11.48 13.58
N PRO A 208 6.51 12.78 13.32
CA PRO A 208 5.95 13.68 14.32
C PRO A 208 4.56 13.24 14.80
N PRO A 209 4.16 13.54 16.06
CA PRO A 209 2.86 13.13 16.60
C PRO A 209 1.65 13.54 15.75
N ALA A 210 1.64 14.76 15.20
CA ALA A 210 0.60 15.22 14.30
C ALA A 210 0.49 14.35 13.02
N ASP A 211 1.62 13.93 12.46
CA ASP A 211 1.66 13.05 11.30
C ASP A 211 1.22 11.62 11.64
N LEU A 212 1.56 11.11 12.83
CA LEU A 212 1.08 9.82 13.33
C LEU A 212 -0.43 9.83 13.51
N ALA A 213 -0.98 10.92 14.08
CA ALA A 213 -2.42 11.11 14.24
C ALA A 213 -3.15 11.10 12.90
N ARG A 214 -2.64 11.83 11.90
CA ARG A 214 -3.18 11.78 10.52
C ARG A 214 -3.07 10.38 9.92
N LEU A 215 -1.91 9.73 10.06
CA LEU A 215 -1.68 8.40 9.51
C LEU A 215 -2.64 7.37 10.13
N PHE A 216 -2.92 7.48 11.43
CA PHE A 216 -3.91 6.66 12.12
C PHE A 216 -5.29 6.81 11.48
N VAL A 217 -5.79 8.05 11.33
CA VAL A 217 -7.11 8.31 10.72
C VAL A 217 -7.18 7.78 9.29
N LEU A 218 -6.15 8.01 8.47
CA LEU A 218 -6.09 7.49 7.10
C LEU A 218 -6.02 5.96 7.05
N GLY A 219 -5.36 5.33 8.02
CA GLY A 219 -5.38 3.88 8.22
C GLY A 219 -6.78 3.35 8.52
N GLN A 220 -7.54 4.03 9.38
CA GLN A 220 -8.94 3.67 9.65
C GLN A 220 -9.85 3.93 8.45
N ALA A 221 -9.62 5.01 7.70
CA ALA A 221 -10.35 5.29 6.47
C ALA A 221 -10.16 4.17 5.42
N ALA A 222 -8.90 3.78 5.17
CA ALA A 222 -8.58 2.67 4.27
C ALA A 222 -9.14 1.33 4.77
N LYS A 223 -9.06 1.07 6.08
CA LYS A 223 -9.67 -0.11 6.72
C LYS A 223 -11.17 -0.14 6.48
N LEU A 224 -11.87 0.98 6.71
CA LEU A 224 -13.31 1.04 6.58
C LEU A 224 -13.77 0.80 5.15
N VAL A 225 -13.17 1.49 4.18
CA VAL A 225 -13.52 1.34 2.75
C VAL A 225 -13.32 -0.11 2.30
N SER A 226 -12.16 -0.69 2.60
CA SER A 226 -11.85 -2.07 2.19
C SER A 226 -12.71 -3.11 2.91
N ALA A 227 -12.90 -2.98 4.23
CA ALA A 227 -13.65 -3.93 5.02
C ALA A 227 -15.15 -3.89 4.74
N ALA A 228 -15.75 -2.71 4.54
CA ALA A 228 -17.17 -2.59 4.21
C ALA A 228 -17.47 -3.23 2.85
N ALA A 229 -16.66 -2.95 1.83
CA ALA A 229 -16.80 -3.56 0.51
C ALA A 229 -16.61 -5.10 0.57
N ALA A 230 -15.57 -5.56 1.26
CA ALA A 230 -15.29 -6.98 1.41
C ALA A 230 -16.39 -7.73 2.19
N SER A 231 -16.94 -7.12 3.24
CA SER A 231 -18.05 -7.69 4.01
C SER A 231 -19.35 -7.77 3.20
N ALA A 232 -19.62 -6.79 2.34
CA ALA A 232 -20.80 -6.80 1.49
C ALA A 232 -20.73 -7.88 0.41
N ALA A 233 -19.54 -8.13 -0.14
CA ALA A 233 -19.31 -9.15 -1.17
C ALA A 233 -19.13 -10.58 -0.60
N ALA A 234 -18.91 -10.73 0.71
CA ALA A 234 -18.58 -12.02 1.31
C ALA A 234 -19.80 -12.93 1.49
N PRO A 235 -19.64 -14.26 1.31
CA PRO A 235 -20.63 -15.23 1.77
C PRO A 235 -20.75 -15.21 3.29
N ASP A 236 -21.87 -15.69 3.83
CA ASP A 236 -22.03 -15.80 5.28
C ASP A 236 -20.98 -16.75 5.89
N GLY A 237 -20.44 -16.36 7.04
CA GLY A 237 -19.40 -17.10 7.76
C GLY A 237 -18.28 -16.21 8.29
N ASP A 238 -17.20 -16.85 8.76
CA ASP A 238 -16.13 -16.20 9.52
C ASP A 238 -15.46 -15.04 8.79
N TYR A 239 -15.31 -15.13 7.47
CA TYR A 239 -14.69 -14.06 6.68
C TYR A 239 -15.57 -12.80 6.66
N LYS A 240 -16.89 -12.95 6.47
CA LYS A 240 -17.83 -11.83 6.54
C LYS A 240 -17.85 -11.23 7.93
N THR A 241 -17.89 -12.05 8.98
CA THR A 241 -17.82 -11.60 10.38
C THR A 241 -16.52 -10.83 10.67
N PHE A 242 -15.38 -11.32 10.17
CA PHE A 242 -14.10 -10.65 10.29
C PHE A 242 -14.10 -9.27 9.61
N GLN A 243 -14.62 -9.18 8.38
CA GLN A 243 -14.68 -7.91 7.65
C GLN A 243 -15.70 -6.93 8.27
N ALA A 244 -16.86 -7.40 8.71
CA ALA A 244 -17.84 -6.59 9.43
C ALA A 244 -17.24 -5.98 10.70
N LYS A 245 -16.56 -6.81 11.51
CA LYS A 245 -15.86 -6.33 12.71
C LYS A 245 -14.80 -5.28 12.38
N ARG A 246 -14.01 -5.48 11.33
CA ARG A 246 -13.02 -4.49 10.89
C ARG A 246 -13.65 -3.16 10.50
N ALA A 247 -14.81 -3.19 9.83
CA ALA A 247 -15.55 -2.00 9.47
C ALA A 247 -16.08 -1.29 10.73
N ASP A 248 -16.67 -2.02 11.67
CA ASP A 248 -17.21 -1.45 12.92
C ASP A 248 -16.12 -0.83 13.80
N ASP A 249 -14.97 -1.51 13.96
CA ASP A 249 -13.82 -0.98 14.69
C ASP A 249 -13.31 0.33 14.05
N ALA A 250 -13.29 0.39 12.72
CA ALA A 250 -12.91 1.60 11.99
C ALA A 250 -13.92 2.74 12.19
N ARG A 251 -15.22 2.46 12.13
CA ARG A 251 -16.28 3.46 12.42
C ARG A 251 -16.16 4.00 13.84
N LYS A 252 -15.89 3.14 14.81
CA LYS A 252 -15.69 3.55 16.21
C LYS A 252 -14.52 4.53 16.33
N ALA A 253 -13.40 4.25 15.68
CA ALA A 253 -12.25 5.15 15.69
C ALA A 253 -12.52 6.47 14.93
N LEU A 254 -13.25 6.42 13.82
CA LEU A 254 -13.65 7.59 13.03
C LEU A 254 -14.77 8.42 13.68
N GLY A 255 -15.43 7.90 14.71
CA GLY A 255 -16.37 8.62 15.56
C GLY A 255 -15.73 9.38 16.72
N THR A 256 -14.40 9.49 16.76
CA THR A 256 -13.69 10.24 17.82
C THR A 256 -14.00 11.73 17.72
N ASP A 257 -14.30 12.36 18.85
CA ASP A 257 -14.52 13.80 18.94
C ASP A 257 -13.31 14.61 18.44
N GLY A 258 -13.58 15.69 17.72
CA GLY A 258 -12.54 16.55 17.12
C GLY A 258 -12.09 16.12 15.72
N LEU A 259 -12.55 14.98 15.20
CA LEU A 259 -12.39 14.65 13.79
C LEU A 259 -13.28 15.55 12.91
N PRO A 260 -12.86 15.84 11.67
CA PRO A 260 -13.63 16.69 10.77
C PRO A 260 -14.91 15.95 10.29
N PRO A 261 -15.96 16.66 9.84
CA PRO A 261 -17.25 16.07 9.48
C PRO A 261 -17.16 15.01 8.37
N GLU A 262 -16.13 15.05 7.54
CA GLU A 262 -15.82 14.04 6.52
C GLU A 262 -15.61 12.65 7.13
N ALA A 263 -15.17 12.54 8.39
CA ALA A 263 -15.04 11.27 9.09
C ALA A 263 -16.42 10.64 9.35
N ALA A 264 -17.40 11.44 9.75
CA ALA A 264 -18.79 11.00 9.90
C ALA A 264 -19.41 10.64 8.54
N LYS A 265 -19.15 11.45 7.49
CA LYS A 265 -19.61 11.16 6.13
C LYS A 265 -19.07 9.82 5.61
N LEU A 266 -17.77 9.57 5.76
CA LEU A 266 -17.16 8.28 5.42
C LEU A 266 -17.74 7.13 6.26
N SER A 267 -18.03 7.40 7.54
CA SER A 267 -18.66 6.43 8.45
C SER A 267 -20.12 6.14 8.12
N ALA A 268 -20.83 7.00 7.38
CA ALA A 268 -22.15 6.70 6.86
C ALA A 268 -22.07 5.98 5.51
N GLU A 269 -21.17 6.44 4.64
CA GLU A 269 -21.02 5.97 3.26
C GLU A 269 -19.54 5.64 2.95
N PRO A 270 -19.10 4.40 3.21
CA PRO A 270 -17.73 3.96 2.92
C PRO A 270 -17.44 3.98 1.42
N SER A 271 -16.71 4.99 0.97
CA SER A 271 -16.26 5.11 -0.42
C SER A 271 -14.87 5.70 -0.49
N LEU A 272 -14.16 5.44 -1.58
CA LEU A 272 -12.85 6.03 -1.81
C LEU A 272 -12.93 7.57 -1.93
N ASP A 273 -14.01 8.09 -2.50
CA ASP A 273 -14.21 9.52 -2.63
C ASP A 273 -14.41 10.20 -1.27
N ASN A 274 -15.20 9.60 -0.38
CA ASN A 274 -15.35 10.10 0.98
C ASN A 274 -14.04 9.95 1.79
N ALA A 275 -13.25 8.91 1.55
CA ALA A 275 -11.94 8.75 2.20
C ALA A 275 -10.92 9.80 1.71
N ARG A 276 -10.94 10.15 0.42
CA ARG A 276 -10.12 11.23 -0.15
C ARG A 276 -10.57 12.60 0.36
N ALA A 277 -11.88 12.83 0.49
CA ALA A 277 -12.40 14.05 1.11
C ALA A 277 -11.91 14.19 2.56
N LEU A 278 -11.97 13.11 3.34
CA LEU A 278 -11.39 13.08 4.68
C LEU A 278 -9.87 13.35 4.65
N ALA A 279 -9.12 12.73 3.75
CA ALA A 279 -7.68 12.96 3.63
C ALA A 279 -7.34 14.43 3.36
N ALA A 280 -8.09 15.09 2.47
CA ALA A 280 -7.93 16.51 2.20
C ALA A 280 -8.28 17.37 3.43
N ALA A 281 -9.35 17.02 4.15
CA ALA A 281 -9.78 17.73 5.36
C ALA A 281 -8.80 17.59 6.55
N LEU A 282 -7.89 16.61 6.51
CA LEU A 282 -6.87 16.38 7.53
C LEU A 282 -5.56 17.16 7.27
N ASP A 283 -5.40 17.76 6.08
CA ASP A 283 -4.17 18.46 5.75
C ASP A 283 -3.92 19.64 6.70
N GLY A 284 -2.68 19.78 7.16
CA GLY A 284 -2.29 20.78 8.15
C GLY A 284 -2.88 20.62 9.57
N LYS A 285 -3.82 19.70 9.83
CA LYS A 285 -4.45 19.55 11.16
C LYS A 285 -3.61 18.74 12.15
N ASP A 286 -3.53 19.17 13.39
CA ASP A 286 -2.96 18.38 14.48
C ASP A 286 -4.07 17.72 15.30
N LEU A 287 -4.15 16.40 15.23
CA LEU A 287 -5.14 15.59 15.94
C LEU A 287 -4.51 14.78 17.08
N SER A 288 -3.23 15.02 17.40
CA SER A 288 -2.48 14.24 18.39
C SER A 288 -3.15 14.24 19.76
N ALA A 289 -3.70 15.38 20.20
CA ALA A 289 -4.43 15.47 21.46
C ALA A 289 -5.75 14.68 21.45
N ALA A 290 -6.53 14.77 20.37
CA ALA A 290 -7.81 14.07 20.22
C ALA A 290 -7.65 12.55 20.13
N LEU A 291 -6.54 12.09 19.53
CA LEU A 291 -6.29 10.68 19.25
C LEU A 291 -5.26 10.04 20.21
N LYS A 292 -4.84 10.75 21.26
CA LYS A 292 -3.75 10.30 22.17
C LYS A 292 -3.97 8.88 22.72
N ASP A 293 -5.21 8.53 23.03
CA ASP A 293 -5.57 7.25 23.66
C ASP A 293 -5.82 6.13 22.62
N LEU A 294 -5.89 6.49 21.33
CA LEU A 294 -6.07 5.57 20.21
C LEU A 294 -4.77 5.30 19.45
N LEU A 295 -3.80 6.22 19.55
CA LEU A 295 -2.49 6.04 18.95
C LEU A 295 -1.74 4.88 19.61
N PRO A 296 -1.22 3.91 18.84
CA PRO A 296 -0.42 2.84 19.42
C PRO A 296 0.84 3.43 20.07
N PRO A 297 1.18 3.04 21.30
CA PRO A 297 2.40 3.51 21.94
C PRO A 297 3.65 2.96 21.23
N PRO A 298 4.79 3.66 21.24
CA PRO A 298 6.02 3.20 20.56
C PRO A 298 6.46 1.78 20.95
N ALA A 299 6.29 1.40 22.22
CA ALA A 299 6.60 0.05 22.70
C ALA A 299 5.76 -1.06 22.05
N SER A 300 4.65 -0.71 21.37
CA SER A 300 3.78 -1.67 20.68
C SER A 300 4.11 -1.86 19.21
N TYR A 301 5.01 -1.04 18.64
CA TYR A 301 5.35 -1.06 17.22
C TYR A 301 5.93 -2.43 16.81
N LYS A 302 5.58 -2.89 15.60
CA LYS A 302 5.90 -4.22 15.09
C LYS A 302 6.67 -4.18 13.78
#